data_AF-A0A4Q5Y5R1-F1
#
_entry.id   AF-A0A4Q5Y5R1-F1
#
_cell.length_a   1.000
_cell.length_b   1.000
_cell.length_c   1.000
_cell.angle_alpha   90.00
_cell.angle_beta   90.00
_cell.angle_gamma   90.00
#
_symmetry.space_group_name_H-M   'P 1'
#
loop_
_entity.id
_entity.type
_entity.pdbx_description
1 polymer ?
#
loop_
_entity_poly.entity_id
_entity_poly.type
_entity_poly.pdbx_seq_one_letter_code
_entity_poly.pdbx_strand_id
1 'polypeptide(L)'
;VTPSMVKSMAKNPIVFAMANPDPEISWEDATAVRKDIIMATGRSDYPNQVNNVLGFPYIFRGALDVRATGINEAMKMAAVKALAELAKTPVPDIVNMAYNEKNISFGPTYIIPKPLDPRLLSTVSPAVARAAMESGLAQHPIENWDAYVTDLEKRLGLDNQVMRVVGNKARRDPKRIVFAEADNVKILKAAQIVFDEGIGYPILLGNEERIRAIAGANSIDLESFPILDPRSEATEEKRNKYSEIFFSKRNRKGFNIYEAKKIMRDRNYFGCMMVECGDADAMISGLTKNYPDTIRPALEIIGTEEGVNKIAGMYLMLTKKGPLFLADTTVNFNPTAEELAEITLLVAKEVKHFNM
;
A
#
# COMPACT_ATOMS: atom_id res chain seq x y z
N VAL A 1 37.52 13.22 -8.66
CA VAL A 1 38.04 12.17 -7.74
C VAL A 1 38.31 10.92 -8.57
N THR A 2 39.44 10.23 -8.40
CA THR A 2 39.77 9.05 -9.22
C THR A 2 39.54 7.74 -8.47
N PRO A 3 39.38 6.60 -9.16
CA PRO A 3 39.26 5.29 -8.52
C PRO A 3 40.51 4.91 -7.69
N SER A 4 41.70 5.36 -8.10
CA SER A 4 42.94 5.16 -7.33
C SER A 4 42.93 5.90 -5.99
N MET A 5 42.37 7.12 -5.94
CA MET A 5 42.18 7.86 -4.69
C MET A 5 41.18 7.17 -3.77
N VAL A 6 40.09 6.64 -4.32
CA VAL A 6 39.11 5.88 -3.52
C VAL A 6 39.73 4.61 -2.96
N LYS A 7 40.57 3.91 -3.74
CA LYS A 7 41.26 2.68 -3.28
C LYS A 7 42.24 2.94 -2.13
N SER A 8 42.85 4.12 -2.03
CA SER A 8 43.85 4.43 -1.01
C SER A 8 43.29 4.94 0.33
N MET A 9 41.99 5.26 0.43
CA MET A 9 41.41 5.77 1.68
C MET A 9 41.36 4.70 2.80
N ALA A 10 41.09 5.13 4.03
CA ALA A 10 40.91 4.23 5.19
C ALA A 10 39.72 3.25 5.03
N LYS A 11 39.59 2.30 5.96
CA LYS A 11 38.46 1.35 6.01
C LYS A 11 37.13 2.09 6.23
N ASN A 12 36.07 1.63 5.58
CA ASN A 12 34.71 2.21 5.59
C ASN A 12 34.66 3.73 5.31
N PRO A 13 35.22 4.21 4.18
CA PRO A 13 35.31 5.63 3.92
C PRO A 13 33.93 6.17 3.57
N ILE A 14 33.69 7.39 4.00
CA ILE A 14 32.49 8.13 3.64
C ILE A 14 32.87 9.11 2.52
N VAL A 15 32.25 8.96 1.36
CA VAL A 15 32.53 9.78 0.18
C VAL A 15 31.28 10.52 -0.24
N PHE A 16 31.35 11.84 -0.31
CA PHE A 16 30.27 12.70 -0.80
C PHE A 16 30.60 13.14 -2.23
N ALA A 17 29.99 12.48 -3.22
CA ALA A 17 30.10 12.83 -4.64
C ALA A 17 28.77 13.42 -5.10
N MET A 18 28.57 14.70 -4.81
CA MET A 18 27.25 15.36 -4.83
C MET A 18 27.05 16.28 -6.04
N ALA A 19 28.07 16.48 -6.87
CA ALA A 19 27.90 17.24 -8.10
C ALA A 19 26.87 16.58 -9.02
N ASN A 20 26.06 17.41 -9.70
CA ASN A 20 25.05 16.99 -10.65
C ASN A 20 25.24 17.77 -11.97
N PRO A 21 24.98 17.17 -13.15
CA PRO A 21 24.63 15.75 -13.34
C PRO A 21 25.85 14.81 -13.31
N ASP A 22 27.07 15.37 -13.40
CA ASP A 22 28.33 14.64 -13.43
C ASP A 22 29.01 14.71 -12.04
N PRO A 23 28.97 13.62 -11.25
CA PRO A 23 29.54 13.60 -9.91
C PRO A 23 31.07 13.56 -9.95
N GLU A 24 31.73 13.95 -8.86
CA GLU A 24 33.19 13.95 -8.75
C GLU A 24 33.81 12.57 -9.00
N ILE A 25 33.04 11.50 -8.76
CA ILE A 25 33.28 10.13 -9.19
C ILE A 25 31.90 9.45 -9.32
N SER A 26 31.71 8.60 -10.34
CA SER A 26 30.47 7.85 -10.51
C SER A 26 30.27 6.82 -9.39
N TRP A 27 29.02 6.43 -9.14
CA TRP A 27 28.70 5.40 -8.16
C TRP A 27 29.34 4.06 -8.54
N GLU A 28 29.27 3.70 -9.82
CA GLU A 28 29.82 2.47 -10.38
C GLU A 28 31.33 2.41 -10.19
N ASP A 29 32.05 3.46 -10.56
CA ASP A 29 33.51 3.47 -10.48
C ASP A 29 33.99 3.39 -9.03
N ALA A 30 33.34 4.11 -8.13
CA ALA A 30 33.69 4.14 -6.71
C ALA A 30 33.41 2.79 -6.01
N THR A 31 32.25 2.19 -6.28
CA THR A 31 31.83 0.89 -5.68
C THR A 31 32.48 -0.32 -6.35
N ALA A 32 32.99 -0.17 -7.58
CA ALA A 32 33.78 -1.20 -8.26
C ALA A 32 35.16 -1.37 -7.61
N VAL A 33 35.84 -0.28 -7.26
CA VAL A 33 37.19 -0.35 -6.68
C VAL A 33 37.21 -0.63 -5.18
N ARG A 34 36.08 -0.47 -4.50
CA ARG A 34 35.99 -0.62 -3.05
C ARG A 34 34.58 -1.03 -2.61
N LYS A 35 34.49 -2.16 -1.90
CA LYS A 35 33.21 -2.73 -1.42
C LYS A 35 32.72 -2.16 -0.08
N ASP A 36 33.61 -1.59 0.73
CA ASP A 36 33.27 -1.03 2.04
C ASP A 36 32.95 0.48 2.00
N ILE A 37 32.82 1.06 0.81
CA ILE A 37 32.53 2.48 0.64
C ILE A 37 31.11 2.81 1.13
N ILE A 38 30.99 3.91 1.87
CA ILE A 38 29.71 4.54 2.18
C ILE A 38 29.63 5.80 1.32
N MET A 39 28.94 5.68 0.19
CA MET A 39 28.89 6.77 -0.79
C MET A 39 27.59 7.54 -0.65
N ALA A 40 27.67 8.87 -0.67
CA ALA A 40 26.54 9.80 -0.76
C ALA A 40 26.56 10.50 -2.12
N THR A 41 25.40 10.72 -2.71
CA THR A 41 25.30 11.31 -4.06
C THR A 41 24.11 12.25 -4.22
N GLY A 42 24.18 13.19 -5.17
CA GLY A 42 23.04 14.04 -5.54
C GLY A 42 22.00 13.34 -6.43
N ARG A 43 22.37 12.18 -6.98
CA ARG A 43 21.56 11.40 -7.93
C ARG A 43 20.46 10.59 -7.25
N SER A 44 19.26 10.58 -7.83
CA SER A 44 18.07 9.93 -7.26
C SER A 44 17.99 8.43 -7.48
N ASP A 45 18.77 7.91 -8.41
CA ASP A 45 18.80 6.51 -8.82
C ASP A 45 19.67 5.63 -7.90
N TYR A 46 20.29 6.19 -6.85
CA TYR A 46 21.13 5.45 -5.90
C TYR A 46 20.64 5.53 -4.44
N PRO A 47 21.04 4.56 -3.58
CA PRO A 47 20.50 4.42 -2.23
C PRO A 47 20.69 5.64 -1.30
N ASN A 48 21.87 6.27 -1.31
CA ASN A 48 22.21 7.37 -0.40
C ASN A 48 22.09 8.74 -1.10
N GLN A 49 20.93 9.02 -1.70
CA GLN A 49 20.67 10.34 -2.25
C GLN A 49 20.63 11.40 -1.14
N VAL A 50 21.47 12.42 -1.27
CA VAL A 50 21.43 13.64 -0.45
C VAL A 50 20.69 14.71 -1.23
N ASN A 51 19.54 15.14 -0.70
CA ASN A 51 18.66 16.08 -1.39
C ASN A 51 18.11 17.12 -0.39
N ASN A 52 18.03 18.37 -0.83
CA ASN A 52 17.53 19.48 -0.02
C ASN A 52 16.06 19.33 0.40
N VAL A 53 15.29 18.47 -0.26
CA VAL A 53 13.91 18.10 0.12
C VAL A 53 13.80 17.54 1.53
N LEU A 54 14.87 16.95 2.06
CA LEU A 54 14.93 16.43 3.44
C LEU A 54 15.09 17.53 4.49
N GLY A 55 15.49 18.74 4.08
CA GLY A 55 15.71 19.87 4.97
C GLY A 55 14.66 20.96 4.81
N PHE A 56 14.50 21.49 3.59
CA PHE A 56 13.77 22.74 3.36
C PHE A 56 12.34 22.73 3.94
N PRO A 57 11.44 21.79 3.62
CA PRO A 57 10.06 21.85 4.09
C PRO A 57 9.97 21.93 5.62
N TYR A 58 10.82 21.17 6.32
CA TYR A 58 10.71 20.95 7.75
C TYR A 58 11.44 22.01 8.57
N ILE A 59 12.58 22.50 8.09
CA ILE A 59 13.29 23.64 8.68
C ILE A 59 12.40 24.88 8.61
N PHE A 60 11.82 25.15 7.43
CA PHE A 60 10.91 26.29 7.28
C PHE A 60 9.65 26.12 8.14
N ARG A 61 9.05 24.92 8.17
CA ARG A 61 7.86 24.69 9.02
C ARG A 61 8.13 24.98 10.49
N GLY A 62 9.20 24.41 11.06
CA GLY A 62 9.56 24.62 12.47
C GLY A 62 9.88 26.10 12.78
N ALA A 63 10.60 26.77 11.88
CA ALA A 63 10.90 28.19 12.00
C ALA A 63 9.63 29.06 11.94
N LEU A 64 8.74 28.79 10.99
CA LEU A 64 7.51 29.56 10.77
C LEU A 64 6.51 29.36 11.91
N ASP A 65 6.41 28.16 12.47
CA ASP A 65 5.47 27.87 13.57
C ASP A 65 5.79 28.65 14.83
N VAL A 66 7.07 28.91 15.10
CA VAL A 66 7.50 29.77 16.22
C VAL A 66 7.75 31.23 15.81
N ARG A 67 7.41 31.58 14.56
CA ARG A 67 7.65 32.90 13.96
C ARG A 67 9.08 33.38 14.17
N ALA A 68 10.05 32.50 13.90
CA ALA A 68 11.46 32.82 14.05
C ALA A 68 11.84 34.01 13.16
N THR A 69 12.65 34.94 13.70
CA THR A 69 13.12 36.11 12.94
C THR A 69 14.19 35.79 11.89
N GLY A 70 14.73 34.56 11.92
CA GLY A 70 15.70 34.06 10.94
C GLY A 70 16.00 32.58 11.14
N ILE A 71 16.86 32.03 10.27
CA ILE A 71 17.41 30.67 10.39
C ILE A 71 18.87 30.76 10.80
N ASN A 72 19.24 30.15 11.94
CA ASN A 72 20.62 30.15 12.44
C ASN A 72 21.26 28.74 12.42
N GLU A 73 22.54 28.68 12.81
CA GLU A 73 23.31 27.44 12.87
C GLU A 73 22.75 26.44 13.89
N ALA A 74 22.19 26.91 15.01
CA ALA A 74 21.56 26.02 16.00
C ALA A 74 20.37 25.25 15.39
N MET A 75 19.53 25.93 14.60
CA MET A 75 18.41 25.31 13.88
C MET A 75 18.88 24.30 12.82
N LYS A 76 19.92 24.65 12.04
CA LYS A 76 20.51 23.73 11.05
C LYS A 76 21.08 22.49 11.73
N MET A 77 21.81 22.68 12.84
CA MET A 77 22.38 21.59 13.62
C MET A 77 21.29 20.69 14.23
N ALA A 78 20.20 21.28 14.74
CA ALA A 78 19.06 20.52 15.25
C ALA A 78 18.39 19.68 14.16
N ALA A 79 18.23 20.22 12.95
CA ALA A 79 17.71 19.47 11.81
C ALA A 79 18.61 18.30 11.42
N VAL A 80 19.94 18.52 11.36
CA VAL A 80 20.92 17.46 11.07
C VAL A 80 20.84 16.34 12.10
N LYS A 81 20.82 16.68 13.39
CA LYS A 81 20.68 15.69 14.48
C LYS A 81 19.36 14.93 14.39
N ALA A 82 18.26 15.64 14.13
CA ALA A 82 16.94 15.01 13.98
C ALA A 82 16.89 14.01 12.81
N LEU A 83 17.46 14.37 11.66
CA LEU A 83 17.56 13.46 10.51
C LEU A 83 18.46 12.25 10.81
N ALA A 84 19.60 12.47 11.46
CA ALA A 84 20.54 11.41 11.81
C ALA A 84 19.95 10.41 12.80
N GLU A 85 19.21 10.88 13.81
CA GLU A 85 18.50 10.00 14.74
C GLU A 85 17.33 9.30 14.06
N LEU A 86 16.56 10.00 13.22
CA LEU A 86 15.45 9.38 12.48
C LEU A 86 15.93 8.22 11.59
N ALA A 87 17.07 8.36 10.92
CA ALA A 87 17.64 7.30 10.08
C ALA A 87 17.98 6.02 10.87
N LYS A 88 18.22 6.13 12.19
CA LYS A 88 18.54 4.99 13.07
C LYS A 88 17.30 4.33 13.67
N THR A 89 16.13 4.94 13.52
CA THR A 89 14.86 4.36 14.00
C THR A 89 14.24 3.42 12.96
N PRO A 90 13.42 2.43 13.39
CA PRO A 90 12.77 1.51 12.46
C PRO A 90 12.00 2.23 11.35
N VAL A 91 12.27 1.91 10.10
CA VAL A 91 11.66 2.57 8.94
C VAL A 91 10.23 2.04 8.72
N PRO A 92 9.21 2.91 8.63
CA PRO A 92 7.84 2.51 8.36
C PRO A 92 7.69 1.80 7.01
N ASP A 93 6.81 0.80 6.95
CA ASP A 93 6.57 0.02 5.73
C ASP A 93 6.15 0.87 4.53
N ILE A 94 5.44 1.97 4.76
CA ILE A 94 5.07 2.91 3.68
C ILE A 94 6.29 3.47 2.93
N VAL A 95 7.44 3.62 3.60
CA VAL A 95 8.69 4.06 2.98
C VAL A 95 9.34 2.92 2.21
N ASN A 96 9.34 1.71 2.77
CA ASN A 96 9.79 0.50 2.09
C ASN A 96 9.03 0.30 0.76
N MET A 97 7.70 0.42 0.81
CA MET A 97 6.82 0.33 -0.36
C MET A 97 7.06 1.44 -1.39
N ALA A 98 7.20 2.70 -0.95
CA ALA A 98 7.39 3.84 -1.85
C ALA A 98 8.68 3.76 -2.68
N TYR A 99 9.70 3.05 -2.17
CA TYR A 99 10.98 2.87 -2.84
C TYR A 99 11.21 1.43 -3.34
N ASN A 100 10.19 0.56 -3.26
CA ASN A 100 10.24 -0.84 -3.70
C ASN A 100 11.38 -1.64 -3.05
N GLU A 101 11.62 -1.41 -1.77
CA GLU A 101 12.66 -2.05 -0.96
C GLU A 101 12.02 -2.96 0.10
N LYS A 102 12.63 -4.11 0.40
CA LYS A 102 12.05 -5.08 1.35
C LYS A 102 12.23 -4.69 2.81
N ASN A 103 13.38 -4.09 3.16
CA ASN A 103 13.70 -3.71 4.53
C ASN A 103 14.79 -2.64 4.53
N ILE A 104 14.40 -1.38 4.47
CA ILE A 104 15.30 -0.26 4.66
C ILE A 104 15.65 -0.19 6.15
N SER A 105 16.94 -0.30 6.44
CA SER A 105 17.47 -0.17 7.80
C SER A 105 18.79 0.58 7.77
N PHE A 106 19.15 1.21 8.89
CA PHE A 106 20.37 1.99 8.99
C PHE A 106 21.61 1.17 8.61
N GLY A 107 22.38 1.67 7.63
CA GLY A 107 23.53 0.95 7.11
C GLY A 107 24.23 1.66 5.95
N PRO A 108 25.22 1.02 5.31
CA PRO A 108 26.03 1.62 4.25
C PRO A 108 25.23 2.14 3.05
N THR A 109 24.02 1.61 2.81
CA THR A 109 23.10 1.99 1.72
C THR A 109 21.87 2.78 2.19
N TYR A 110 21.78 3.10 3.49
CA TYR A 110 20.76 3.96 4.06
C TYR A 110 21.33 4.71 5.26
N ILE A 111 21.96 5.84 4.97
CA ILE A 111 22.59 6.73 5.98
C ILE A 111 21.74 7.96 6.31
N ILE A 112 20.69 8.21 5.53
CA ILE A 112 19.81 9.38 5.65
C ILE A 112 18.37 8.97 5.30
N PRO A 113 17.32 9.54 5.95
CA PRO A 113 15.94 9.17 5.64
C PRO A 113 15.56 9.47 4.20
N LYS A 114 14.56 8.74 3.68
CA LYS A 114 14.07 8.97 2.32
C LYS A 114 13.08 10.14 2.28
N PRO A 115 13.01 10.92 1.17
CA PRO A 115 12.11 12.07 1.03
C PRO A 115 10.63 11.83 1.37
N LEU A 116 10.10 10.64 1.12
CA LEU A 116 8.70 10.28 1.36
C LEU A 116 8.45 9.72 2.77
N ASP A 117 9.43 9.80 3.68
CA ASP A 117 9.25 9.35 5.05
C ASP A 117 8.29 10.28 5.83
N PRO A 118 7.10 9.80 6.24
CA PRO A 118 6.09 10.66 6.86
C PRO A 118 6.53 11.21 8.22
N ARG A 119 7.52 10.58 8.85
CA ARG A 119 8.03 10.99 10.18
C ARG A 119 8.88 12.25 10.10
N LEU A 120 9.33 12.64 8.90
CA LEU A 120 10.21 13.80 8.73
C LEU A 120 9.58 15.08 9.29
N LEU A 121 8.28 15.32 9.06
CA LEU A 121 7.60 16.51 9.54
C LEU A 121 7.54 16.56 11.07
N SER A 122 7.05 15.49 11.70
CA SER A 122 6.89 15.42 13.16
C SER A 122 8.21 15.23 13.91
N THR A 123 9.32 14.96 13.22
CA THR A 123 10.64 14.82 13.84
C THR A 123 11.50 16.07 13.65
N VAL A 124 11.64 16.55 12.41
CA VAL A 124 12.57 17.65 12.07
C VAL A 124 11.99 19.01 12.46
N SER A 125 10.71 19.27 12.19
CA SER A 125 10.11 20.58 12.50
C SER A 125 10.10 20.91 13.99
N PRO A 126 9.74 19.98 14.91
CA PRO A 126 9.85 20.26 16.34
C PRO A 126 11.27 20.47 16.84
N ALA A 127 12.26 19.74 16.29
CA ALA A 127 13.66 19.95 16.64
C ALA A 127 14.13 21.36 16.26
N VAL A 128 13.74 21.83 15.08
CA VAL A 128 14.05 23.18 14.60
C VAL A 128 13.33 24.25 15.41
N ALA A 129 12.05 24.05 15.73
CA ALA A 129 11.27 24.96 16.56
C ALA A 129 11.88 25.11 17.96
N ARG A 130 12.29 24.00 18.59
CA ARG A 130 13.02 24.01 19.87
C ARG A 130 14.31 24.81 19.78
N ALA A 131 15.14 24.55 18.77
CA ALA A 131 16.40 25.27 18.59
C ALA A 131 16.20 26.77 18.34
N ALA A 132 15.13 27.16 17.63
CA ALA A 132 14.77 28.56 17.45
C ALA A 132 14.36 29.23 18.77
N MET A 133 13.66 28.53 19.66
CA MET A 133 13.31 29.01 21.00
C MET A 133 14.54 29.12 21.90
N GLU A 134 15.38 28.08 21.96
CA GLU A 134 16.60 28.04 22.76
C GLU A 134 17.62 29.10 22.35
N SER A 135 17.71 29.40 21.06
CA SER A 135 18.59 30.45 20.52
C SER A 135 17.99 31.86 20.57
N GLY A 136 16.77 32.02 21.08
CA GLY A 136 16.12 33.32 21.27
C GLY A 136 15.59 33.98 19.99
N LEU A 137 15.48 33.25 18.88
CA LEU A 137 14.92 33.76 17.62
C LEU A 137 13.41 33.61 17.52
N ALA A 138 12.79 32.74 18.34
CA ALA A 138 11.36 32.51 18.35
C ALA A 138 10.58 33.70 18.91
N GLN A 139 9.55 34.16 18.18
CA GLN A 139 8.62 35.19 18.65
C GLN A 139 7.31 34.61 19.19
N HIS A 140 7.03 33.35 18.88
CA HIS A 140 5.81 32.65 19.32
C HIS A 140 6.18 31.27 19.88
N PRO A 141 6.52 31.18 21.18
CA PRO A 141 6.94 29.92 21.80
C PRO A 141 5.86 28.83 21.74
N ILE A 142 6.28 27.57 21.62
CA ILE A 142 5.40 26.41 21.75
C ILE A 142 5.46 25.93 23.20
N GLU A 143 4.31 25.90 23.87
CA GLU A 143 4.20 25.46 25.27
C GLU A 143 3.85 23.97 25.38
N ASN A 144 2.97 23.48 24.50
CA ASN A 144 2.53 22.08 24.48
C ASN A 144 3.08 21.36 23.24
N TRP A 145 4.17 20.61 23.45
CA TRP A 145 4.87 19.90 22.39
C TRP A 145 4.07 18.72 21.81
N ASP A 146 3.30 18.01 22.64
CA ASP A 146 2.51 16.86 22.20
C ASP A 146 1.36 17.31 21.28
N ALA A 147 0.71 18.41 21.64
CA ALA A 147 -0.33 19.04 20.81
C ALA A 147 0.26 19.55 19.48
N TYR A 148 1.44 20.15 19.52
CA TYR A 148 2.12 20.62 18.31
C TYR A 148 2.49 19.48 17.36
N VAL A 149 3.08 18.39 17.86
CA VAL A 149 3.38 17.20 17.05
C VAL A 149 2.12 16.61 16.44
N THR A 150 1.05 16.50 17.23
CA THR A 150 -0.25 16.00 16.77
C THR A 150 -0.83 16.89 15.65
N ASP A 151 -0.70 18.22 15.76
CA ASP A 151 -1.15 19.15 14.71
C ASP A 151 -0.34 18.99 13.42
N LEU A 152 0.98 18.83 13.52
CA LEU A 152 1.84 18.55 12.37
C LEU A 152 1.44 17.25 11.66
N GLU A 153 1.19 16.17 12.41
CA GLU A 153 0.75 14.89 11.84
C GLU A 153 -0.59 15.00 11.12
N LYS A 154 -1.53 15.81 11.63
CA LYS A 154 -2.80 16.09 10.95
C LYS A 154 -2.62 16.82 9.62
N ARG A 155 -1.62 17.69 9.52
CA ARG A 155 -1.34 18.48 8.30
C ARG A 155 -0.78 17.66 7.14
N LEU A 156 -0.21 16.49 7.38
CA LEU A 156 0.25 15.55 6.34
C LEU A 156 -0.91 14.92 5.53
N GLY A 157 -2.16 15.20 5.92
CA GLY A 157 -3.35 14.89 5.12
C GLY A 157 -4.17 13.72 5.65
N LEU A 158 -5.47 13.81 5.38
CA LEU A 158 -6.52 12.81 5.68
C LEU A 158 -6.43 11.59 4.74
N ASP A 159 -5.83 11.77 3.55
CA ASP A 159 -5.78 10.80 2.46
C ASP A 159 -5.05 9.50 2.86
N ASN A 160 -4.03 9.61 3.73
CA ASN A 160 -3.30 8.47 4.26
C ASN A 160 -3.95 7.85 5.50
N GLN A 161 -4.85 8.55 6.20
CA GLN A 161 -5.44 8.01 7.42
C GLN A 161 -6.43 6.88 7.10
N VAL A 162 -7.30 7.07 6.12
CA VAL A 162 -8.29 6.04 5.74
C VAL A 162 -7.57 4.78 5.24
N MET A 163 -6.61 4.94 4.33
CA MET A 163 -5.80 3.82 3.81
C MET A 163 -4.99 3.13 4.92
N ARG A 164 -4.42 3.90 5.87
CA ARG A 164 -3.68 3.34 7.02
C ARG A 164 -4.59 2.59 7.98
N VAL A 165 -5.79 3.09 8.27
CA VAL A 165 -6.77 2.41 9.14
C VAL A 165 -7.21 1.09 8.51
N VAL A 166 -7.58 1.11 7.23
CA VAL A 166 -7.99 -0.09 6.48
C VAL A 166 -6.83 -1.10 6.40
N GLY A 167 -5.64 -0.64 6.00
CA GLY A 167 -4.45 -1.50 5.89
C GLY A 167 -4.05 -2.13 7.23
N ASN A 168 -4.03 -1.36 8.32
CA ASN A 168 -3.73 -1.88 9.65
C ASN A 168 -4.77 -2.90 10.14
N LYS A 169 -6.04 -2.70 9.83
CA LYS A 169 -7.11 -3.65 10.17
C LYS A 169 -6.94 -4.96 9.40
N ALA A 170 -6.64 -4.89 8.10
CA ALA A 170 -6.40 -6.06 7.27
C ALA A 170 -5.18 -6.86 7.75
N ARG A 171 -4.04 -6.20 8.05
CA ARG A 171 -2.82 -6.88 8.54
C ARG A 171 -2.97 -7.57 9.90
N ARG A 172 -3.91 -7.12 10.74
CA ARG A 172 -4.17 -7.74 12.06
C ARG A 172 -4.92 -9.07 11.96
N ASP A 173 -5.68 -9.27 10.89
CA ASP A 173 -6.49 -10.47 10.66
C ASP A 173 -6.48 -10.81 9.17
N PRO A 174 -5.30 -11.21 8.63
CA PRO A 174 -5.11 -11.41 7.20
C PRO A 174 -5.98 -12.55 6.69
N LYS A 175 -6.67 -12.30 5.57
CA LYS A 175 -7.66 -13.20 4.99
C LYS A 175 -7.13 -13.91 3.75
N ARG A 176 -7.72 -15.06 3.39
CA ARG A 176 -7.45 -15.75 2.13
C ARG A 176 -8.27 -15.11 1.01
N ILE A 177 -7.58 -14.56 0.01
CA ILE A 177 -8.20 -13.71 -1.01
C ILE A 177 -8.02 -14.36 -2.39
N VAL A 178 -9.13 -14.71 -3.03
CA VAL A 178 -9.14 -15.26 -4.38
C VAL A 178 -8.97 -14.14 -5.41
N PHE A 179 -7.97 -14.28 -6.27
CA PHE A 179 -7.77 -13.42 -7.44
C PHE A 179 -8.19 -14.18 -8.70
N ALA A 180 -9.37 -13.86 -9.23
CA ALA A 180 -9.98 -14.63 -10.30
C ALA A 180 -9.25 -14.50 -11.65
N GLU A 181 -8.61 -13.36 -11.91
CA GLU A 181 -8.03 -12.99 -13.21
C GLU A 181 -6.49 -13.00 -13.16
N ALA A 182 -5.92 -14.05 -12.57
CA ALA A 182 -4.48 -14.17 -12.35
C ALA A 182 -3.66 -14.35 -13.65
N ASP A 183 -4.32 -14.53 -14.80
CA ASP A 183 -3.72 -14.42 -16.14
C ASP A 183 -3.44 -12.96 -16.58
N ASN A 184 -3.60 -11.98 -15.68
CA ASN A 184 -3.26 -10.58 -15.88
C ASN A 184 -2.12 -10.12 -14.95
N VAL A 185 -1.08 -9.50 -15.51
CA VAL A 185 0.08 -9.00 -14.76
C VAL A 185 -0.28 -8.02 -13.64
N LYS A 186 -1.31 -7.17 -13.83
CA LYS A 186 -1.75 -6.21 -12.80
C LYS A 186 -2.32 -6.93 -11.58
N ILE A 187 -3.03 -8.03 -11.80
CA ILE A 187 -3.58 -8.86 -10.73
C ILE A 187 -2.47 -9.60 -9.99
N LEU A 188 -1.49 -10.15 -10.71
CA LEU A 188 -0.34 -10.81 -10.09
C LEU A 188 0.49 -9.84 -9.23
N LYS A 189 0.73 -8.61 -9.70
CA LYS A 189 1.39 -7.57 -8.90
C LYS A 189 0.58 -7.20 -7.66
N ALA A 190 -0.73 -7.05 -7.79
CA ALA A 190 -1.60 -6.76 -6.65
C ALA A 190 -1.60 -7.91 -5.62
N ALA A 191 -1.63 -9.16 -6.07
CA ALA A 191 -1.52 -10.34 -5.21
C ALA A 191 -0.18 -10.38 -4.47
N GLN A 192 0.92 -10.08 -5.16
CA GLN A 192 2.25 -10.00 -4.55
C GLN A 192 2.30 -8.92 -3.46
N ILE A 193 1.80 -7.71 -3.74
CA ILE A 193 1.71 -6.61 -2.77
C ILE A 193 0.89 -7.03 -1.54
N VAL A 194 -0.26 -7.67 -1.75
CA VAL A 194 -1.13 -8.14 -0.64
C VAL A 194 -0.40 -9.13 0.27
N PHE A 195 0.42 -10.00 -0.30
CA PHE A 195 1.21 -10.96 0.47
C PHE A 195 2.40 -10.31 1.18
N ASP A 196 3.22 -9.55 0.43
CA ASP A 196 4.46 -8.93 0.94
C ASP A 196 4.16 -7.94 2.08
N GLU A 197 3.04 -7.24 2.02
CA GLU A 197 2.59 -6.33 3.09
C GLU A 197 1.83 -7.02 4.23
N GLY A 198 1.65 -8.33 4.19
CA GLY A 198 0.90 -9.09 5.21
C GLY A 198 -0.59 -8.74 5.28
N ILE A 199 -1.18 -8.22 4.20
CA ILE A 199 -2.60 -7.86 4.13
C ILE A 199 -3.49 -9.10 4.03
N GLY A 200 -3.01 -10.15 3.34
CA GLY A 200 -3.77 -11.37 3.13
C GLY A 200 -2.95 -12.46 2.44
N TYR A 201 -3.58 -13.61 2.25
CA TYR A 201 -3.03 -14.79 1.60
C TYR A 201 -3.68 -14.96 0.21
N PRO A 202 -2.99 -14.60 -0.88
CA PRO A 202 -3.54 -14.73 -2.23
C PRO A 202 -3.78 -16.18 -2.64
N ILE A 203 -4.89 -16.42 -3.34
CA ILE A 203 -5.15 -17.66 -4.08
C ILE A 203 -5.45 -17.27 -5.54
N LEU A 204 -4.67 -17.80 -6.47
CA LEU A 204 -4.74 -17.42 -7.88
C LEU A 204 -5.61 -18.40 -8.66
N LEU A 205 -6.55 -17.90 -9.47
CA LEU A 205 -7.32 -18.73 -10.39
C LEU A 205 -6.86 -18.58 -11.83
N GLY A 206 -6.65 -19.71 -12.50
CA GLY A 206 -6.35 -19.76 -13.92
C GLY A 206 -5.39 -20.88 -14.29
N ASN A 207 -4.98 -20.90 -15.55
CA ASN A 207 -4.03 -21.88 -16.05
C ASN A 207 -2.63 -21.66 -15.45
N GLU A 208 -2.12 -22.67 -14.77
CA GLU A 208 -0.88 -22.57 -13.98
C GLU A 208 0.33 -22.22 -14.83
N GLU A 209 0.53 -22.90 -15.97
CA GLU A 209 1.65 -22.64 -16.87
C GLU A 209 1.67 -21.18 -17.34
N ARG A 210 0.50 -20.66 -17.75
CA ARG A 210 0.36 -19.27 -18.19
C ARG A 210 0.64 -18.29 -17.07
N ILE A 211 0.13 -18.54 -15.87
CA ILE A 211 0.35 -17.68 -14.70
C ILE A 211 1.83 -17.62 -14.36
N ARG A 212 2.49 -18.78 -14.27
CA ARG A 212 3.93 -18.88 -13.98
C ARG A 212 4.79 -18.22 -15.06
N ALA A 213 4.41 -18.36 -16.33
CA ALA A 213 5.10 -17.70 -17.44
C ALA A 213 5.01 -16.16 -17.36
N ILE A 214 3.82 -15.61 -17.09
CA ILE A 214 3.64 -14.15 -16.92
C ILE A 214 4.43 -13.67 -15.70
N ALA A 215 4.41 -14.42 -14.60
CA ALA A 215 5.15 -14.06 -13.40
C ALA A 215 6.66 -14.05 -13.61
N GLY A 216 7.22 -15.10 -14.23
CA GLY A 216 8.63 -15.19 -14.56
C GLY A 216 9.11 -14.06 -15.48
N ALA A 217 8.31 -13.71 -16.49
CA ALA A 217 8.61 -12.60 -17.40
C ALA A 217 8.56 -11.22 -16.72
N ASN A 218 7.90 -11.10 -15.55
CA ASN A 218 7.71 -9.84 -14.83
C ASN A 218 8.41 -9.81 -13.46
N SER A 219 9.27 -10.79 -13.16
CA SER A 219 9.97 -10.91 -11.87
C SER A 219 9.02 -10.93 -10.66
N ILE A 220 7.85 -11.56 -10.81
CA ILE A 220 6.87 -11.74 -9.74
C ILE A 220 7.10 -13.10 -9.10
N ASP A 221 7.29 -13.12 -7.78
CA ASP A 221 7.43 -14.34 -7.01
C ASP A 221 6.05 -14.90 -6.65
N LEU A 222 5.81 -16.16 -7.00
CA LEU A 222 4.55 -16.87 -6.77
C LEU A 222 4.74 -18.15 -5.94
N GLU A 223 5.94 -18.43 -5.41
CA GLU A 223 6.23 -19.73 -4.78
C GLU A 223 5.27 -20.05 -3.61
N SER A 224 4.80 -19.02 -2.91
CA SER A 224 3.90 -19.15 -1.77
C SER A 224 2.41 -19.13 -2.13
N PHE A 225 2.02 -18.91 -3.41
CA PHE A 225 0.62 -18.72 -3.78
C PHE A 225 0.00 -20.01 -4.34
N PRO A 226 -1.09 -20.53 -3.74
CA PRO A 226 -1.88 -21.59 -4.35
C PRO A 226 -2.43 -21.12 -5.71
N ILE A 227 -2.18 -21.91 -6.76
CA ILE A 227 -2.75 -21.70 -8.09
C ILE A 227 -3.74 -22.82 -8.36
N LEU A 228 -5.00 -22.46 -8.64
CA LEU A 228 -6.05 -23.41 -8.97
C LEU A 228 -6.58 -23.10 -10.36
N ASP A 229 -6.56 -24.09 -11.25
CA ASP A 229 -7.25 -24.00 -12.54
C ASP A 229 -8.63 -24.65 -12.42
N PRO A 230 -9.74 -23.89 -12.49
CA PRO A 230 -11.08 -24.46 -12.49
C PRO A 230 -11.36 -25.41 -13.65
N ARG A 231 -10.49 -25.48 -14.67
CA ARG A 231 -10.63 -26.40 -15.81
C ARG A 231 -9.73 -27.64 -15.73
N SER A 232 -8.77 -27.69 -14.81
CA SER A 232 -7.87 -28.84 -14.70
C SER A 232 -8.53 -30.05 -14.05
N GLU A 233 -7.98 -31.24 -14.26
CA GLU A 233 -8.44 -32.45 -13.59
C GLU A 233 -8.17 -32.40 -12.07
N ALA A 234 -7.10 -31.73 -11.65
CA ALA A 234 -6.76 -31.56 -10.23
C ALA A 234 -7.85 -30.87 -9.39
N THR A 235 -8.72 -30.06 -10.00
CA THR A 235 -9.83 -29.40 -9.31
C THR A 235 -11.17 -30.13 -9.48
N GLU A 236 -11.21 -31.32 -10.08
CA GLU A 236 -12.45 -32.05 -10.39
C GLU A 236 -13.27 -32.40 -9.15
N GLU A 237 -12.63 -32.91 -8.09
CA GLU A 237 -13.32 -33.23 -6.84
C GLU A 237 -13.98 -31.99 -6.23
N LYS A 238 -13.24 -30.87 -6.16
CA LYS A 238 -13.78 -29.58 -5.69
C LYS A 238 -14.92 -29.09 -6.57
N ARG A 239 -14.79 -29.17 -7.90
CA ARG A 239 -15.87 -28.80 -8.83
C ARG A 239 -17.13 -29.62 -8.60
N ASN A 240 -17.00 -30.93 -8.40
CA ASN A 240 -18.14 -31.81 -8.16
C ASN A 240 -18.85 -31.41 -6.86
N LYS A 241 -18.10 -31.27 -5.76
CA LYS A 241 -18.62 -30.77 -4.48
C LYS A 241 -19.31 -29.42 -4.62
N TYR A 242 -18.66 -28.45 -5.27
CA TYR A 242 -19.24 -27.12 -5.47
C TYR A 242 -20.49 -27.16 -6.34
N SER A 243 -20.52 -28.01 -7.38
CA SER A 243 -21.67 -28.14 -8.27
C SER A 243 -22.90 -28.70 -7.56
N GLU A 244 -22.72 -29.63 -6.61
CA GLU A 244 -23.83 -30.18 -5.82
C GLU A 244 -24.41 -29.12 -4.89
N ILE A 245 -23.55 -28.36 -4.20
CA ILE A 245 -23.97 -27.25 -3.33
C ILE A 245 -24.68 -26.18 -4.16
N PHE A 246 -24.09 -25.76 -5.29
CA PHE A 246 -24.71 -24.79 -6.19
C PHE A 246 -26.06 -25.27 -6.74
N PHE A 247 -26.15 -26.53 -7.16
CA PHE A 247 -27.40 -27.13 -7.64
C PHE A 247 -28.46 -27.16 -6.53
N SER A 248 -28.10 -27.49 -5.28
CA SER A 248 -29.03 -27.45 -4.16
C SER A 248 -29.64 -26.06 -3.95
N LYS A 249 -28.85 -25.00 -4.16
CA LYS A 249 -29.29 -23.60 -4.08
C LYS A 249 -30.12 -23.14 -5.28
N ARG A 250 -29.88 -23.72 -6.47
CA ARG A 250 -30.37 -23.19 -7.76
C ARG A 250 -31.24 -24.14 -8.59
N ASN A 251 -31.52 -25.36 -8.12
CA ASN A 251 -32.31 -26.36 -8.85
C ASN A 251 -33.71 -25.86 -9.27
N ARG A 252 -34.33 -25.01 -8.45
CA ARG A 252 -35.63 -24.36 -8.73
C ARG A 252 -35.51 -23.01 -9.42
N LYS A 253 -34.28 -22.58 -9.74
CA LYS A 253 -33.95 -21.29 -10.36
C LYS A 253 -33.27 -21.47 -11.73
N GLY A 254 -33.63 -22.54 -12.43
CA GLY A 254 -33.27 -22.75 -13.84
C GLY A 254 -31.96 -23.49 -14.10
N PHE A 255 -31.32 -24.08 -13.09
CA PHE A 255 -30.11 -24.89 -13.28
C PHE A 255 -30.42 -26.37 -13.08
N ASN A 256 -30.10 -27.19 -14.09
CA ASN A 256 -30.00 -28.64 -13.90
C ASN A 256 -28.60 -29.05 -13.40
N ILE A 257 -28.44 -30.31 -12.97
CA ILE A 257 -27.16 -30.81 -12.43
C ILE A 257 -26.01 -30.75 -13.44
N TYR A 258 -26.30 -30.94 -14.74
CA TYR A 258 -25.28 -30.86 -15.78
C TYR A 258 -24.80 -29.42 -15.98
N GLU A 259 -25.72 -28.45 -16.00
CA GLU A 259 -25.40 -27.02 -16.07
C GLU A 259 -24.63 -26.55 -14.84
N ALA A 260 -25.00 -27.02 -13.64
CA ALA A 260 -24.27 -26.76 -12.41
C ALA A 260 -22.82 -27.27 -12.50
N LYS A 261 -22.60 -28.49 -13.01
CA LYS A 261 -21.23 -29.00 -13.24
C LYS A 261 -20.47 -28.20 -14.28
N LYS A 262 -21.13 -27.81 -15.37
CA LYS A 262 -20.54 -27.02 -16.46
C LYS A 262 -20.11 -25.63 -15.98
N ILE A 263 -20.94 -24.95 -15.20
CA ILE A 263 -20.69 -23.57 -14.77
C ILE A 263 -19.58 -23.46 -13.71
N MET A 264 -19.31 -24.53 -12.95
CA MET A 264 -18.16 -24.59 -12.03
C MET A 264 -16.79 -24.55 -12.72
N ARG A 265 -16.73 -24.62 -14.06
CA ARG A 265 -15.50 -24.36 -14.84
C ARG A 265 -15.26 -22.87 -15.09
N ASP A 266 -16.23 -22.00 -14.82
CA ASP A 266 -16.04 -20.55 -14.84
C ASP A 266 -15.34 -20.10 -13.56
N ARG A 267 -14.28 -19.32 -13.72
CA ARG A 267 -13.44 -18.80 -12.63
C ARG A 267 -14.21 -18.00 -11.58
N ASN A 268 -15.28 -17.28 -11.97
CA ASN A 268 -16.03 -16.46 -11.03
C ASN A 268 -17.01 -17.29 -10.21
N TYR A 269 -17.70 -18.24 -10.86
CA TYR A 269 -18.53 -19.20 -10.13
C TYR A 269 -17.69 -20.07 -9.20
N PHE A 270 -16.54 -20.56 -9.68
CA PHE A 270 -15.62 -21.34 -8.85
C PHE A 270 -15.10 -20.51 -7.67
N GLY A 271 -14.61 -19.29 -7.91
CA GLY A 271 -14.13 -18.40 -6.85
C GLY A 271 -15.20 -18.02 -5.83
N CYS A 272 -16.43 -17.73 -6.26
CA CYS A 272 -17.55 -17.45 -5.35
C CYS A 272 -17.91 -18.68 -4.52
N MET A 273 -17.87 -19.89 -5.10
CA MET A 273 -18.08 -21.13 -4.37
C MET A 273 -16.96 -21.43 -3.36
N MET A 274 -15.71 -21.06 -3.66
CA MET A 274 -14.63 -21.14 -2.68
C MET A 274 -14.92 -20.29 -1.45
N VAL A 275 -15.44 -19.06 -1.62
CA VAL A 275 -15.84 -18.21 -0.50
C VAL A 275 -17.01 -18.83 0.27
N GLU A 276 -18.06 -19.24 -0.43
CA GLU A 276 -19.25 -19.86 0.17
C GLU A 276 -18.92 -21.13 0.98
N CYS A 277 -17.95 -21.93 0.53
CA CYS A 277 -17.55 -23.16 1.20
C CYS A 277 -16.45 -22.96 2.25
N GLY A 278 -16.00 -21.73 2.49
CA GLY A 278 -14.92 -21.42 3.44
C GLY A 278 -13.53 -21.85 2.98
N ASP A 279 -13.34 -22.16 1.70
CA ASP A 279 -12.01 -22.39 1.09
C ASP A 279 -11.24 -21.06 0.90
N ALA A 280 -11.96 -19.94 0.85
CA ALA A 280 -11.42 -18.58 0.87
C ALA A 280 -12.35 -17.66 1.69
N ASP A 281 -11.87 -16.46 2.00
CA ASP A 281 -12.61 -15.49 2.82
C ASP A 281 -13.11 -14.30 2.01
N ALA A 282 -12.44 -13.99 0.89
CA ALA A 282 -12.83 -12.93 -0.04
C ALA A 282 -12.44 -13.27 -1.48
N MET A 283 -13.05 -12.58 -2.45
CA MET A 283 -12.74 -12.72 -3.87
C MET A 283 -12.67 -11.35 -4.55
N ILE A 284 -11.68 -11.18 -5.43
CA ILE A 284 -11.48 -9.99 -6.27
C ILE A 284 -11.54 -10.41 -7.74
N SER A 285 -12.39 -9.72 -8.51
CA SER A 285 -12.58 -9.90 -9.96
C SER A 285 -13.17 -8.62 -10.58
N GLY A 286 -13.19 -8.56 -11.90
CA GLY A 286 -13.85 -7.52 -12.70
C GLY A 286 -12.92 -6.74 -13.61
N LEU A 287 -11.64 -7.11 -13.71
CA LEU A 287 -10.67 -6.37 -14.54
C LEU A 287 -10.94 -6.54 -16.04
N THR A 288 -11.43 -7.70 -16.46
CA THR A 288 -11.65 -8.06 -17.87
C THR A 288 -13.12 -8.38 -18.20
N LYS A 289 -14.03 -8.22 -17.24
CA LYS A 289 -15.47 -8.49 -17.41
C LYS A 289 -16.32 -7.27 -17.12
N ASN A 290 -17.48 -7.22 -17.77
CA ASN A 290 -18.49 -6.23 -17.46
C ASN A 290 -19.05 -6.44 -16.05
N TYR A 291 -19.40 -5.34 -15.41
CA TYR A 291 -19.85 -5.32 -14.02
C TYR A 291 -20.98 -6.33 -13.69
N PRO A 292 -22.06 -6.46 -14.51
CA PRO A 292 -23.13 -7.42 -14.21
C PRO A 292 -22.68 -8.89 -14.24
N ASP A 293 -21.71 -9.23 -15.09
CA ASP A 293 -21.23 -10.61 -15.24
C ASP A 293 -20.27 -11.01 -14.11
N THR A 294 -19.65 -10.03 -13.44
CA THR A 294 -18.80 -10.23 -12.27
C THR A 294 -19.62 -10.39 -10.99
N ILE A 295 -20.72 -9.66 -10.86
CA ILE A 295 -21.57 -9.67 -9.64
C ILE A 295 -22.58 -10.81 -9.64
N ARG A 296 -23.13 -11.20 -10.79
CA ARG A 296 -24.14 -12.27 -10.87
C ARG A 296 -23.72 -13.55 -10.15
N PRO A 297 -22.50 -14.09 -10.32
CA PRO A 297 -22.06 -15.29 -9.59
C PRO A 297 -22.10 -15.09 -8.07
N ALA A 298 -21.66 -13.94 -7.56
CA ALA A 298 -21.69 -13.63 -6.13
C ALA A 298 -23.14 -13.62 -5.59
N LEU A 299 -24.07 -13.00 -6.32
CA LEU A 299 -25.49 -12.97 -5.93
C LEU A 299 -26.17 -14.34 -6.02
N GLU A 300 -25.80 -15.17 -7.00
CA GLU A 300 -26.41 -16.50 -7.16
C GLU A 300 -25.89 -17.52 -6.14
N ILE A 301 -24.66 -17.35 -5.67
CA ILE A 301 -23.97 -18.29 -4.77
C ILE A 301 -24.04 -17.82 -3.31
N ILE A 302 -23.51 -16.63 -3.02
CA ILE A 302 -23.34 -16.07 -1.68
C ILE A 302 -24.64 -15.37 -1.26
N GLY A 303 -25.19 -14.55 -2.15
CA GLY A 303 -26.41 -13.78 -1.89
C GLY A 303 -26.17 -12.53 -1.06
N THR A 304 -27.21 -12.06 -0.37
CA THR A 304 -27.20 -10.88 0.50
C THR A 304 -27.31 -11.29 1.97
N GLU A 305 -26.93 -10.38 2.88
CA GLU A 305 -27.19 -10.57 4.32
C GLU A 305 -28.69 -10.68 4.61
N GLU A 306 -29.05 -11.34 5.72
CA GLU A 306 -30.45 -11.48 6.14
C GLU A 306 -31.10 -10.09 6.35
N GLY A 307 -32.28 -9.90 5.77
CA GLY A 307 -32.98 -8.62 5.78
C GLY A 307 -32.50 -7.60 4.75
N VAL A 308 -31.48 -7.93 3.95
CA VAL A 308 -31.00 -7.09 2.84
C VAL A 308 -31.51 -7.65 1.51
N ASN A 309 -32.24 -6.85 0.75
CA ASN A 309 -32.84 -7.22 -0.53
C ASN A 309 -32.01 -6.74 -1.73
N LYS A 310 -31.18 -5.69 -1.53
CA LYS A 310 -30.37 -5.09 -2.59
C LYS A 310 -28.91 -4.91 -2.15
N ILE A 311 -28.02 -5.03 -3.12
CA ILE A 311 -26.62 -4.60 -2.96
C ILE A 311 -26.49 -3.15 -3.45
N ALA A 312 -25.49 -2.45 -2.95
CA ALA A 312 -25.17 -1.06 -3.30
C ALA A 312 -23.68 -0.92 -3.61
N GLY A 313 -23.33 -0.10 -4.60
CA GLY A 313 -21.94 0.22 -4.91
C GLY A 313 -21.49 1.51 -4.24
N MET A 314 -20.57 1.45 -3.27
CA MET A 314 -20.07 2.65 -2.59
C MET A 314 -18.77 3.16 -3.21
N TYR A 315 -18.67 4.46 -3.44
CA TYR A 315 -17.41 5.12 -3.79
C TYR A 315 -16.89 5.95 -2.62
N LEU A 316 -15.61 5.78 -2.30
CA LEU A 316 -14.89 6.64 -1.37
C LEU A 316 -14.09 7.67 -2.16
N MET A 317 -14.46 8.95 -2.04
CA MET A 317 -13.73 10.07 -2.60
C MET A 317 -12.96 10.80 -1.50
N LEU A 318 -11.63 10.79 -1.59
CA LEU A 318 -10.79 11.57 -0.69
C LEU A 318 -10.74 13.02 -1.20
N THR A 319 -11.18 13.96 -0.36
CA THR A 319 -11.23 15.38 -0.70
C THR A 319 -10.48 16.22 0.34
N LYS A 320 -10.13 17.46 -0.03
CA LYS A 320 -9.52 18.42 0.91
C LYS A 320 -10.40 18.74 2.13
N LYS A 321 -11.71 18.49 2.05
CA LYS A 321 -12.66 18.68 3.16
C LYS A 321 -12.90 17.40 3.96
N GLY A 322 -12.26 16.30 3.57
CA GLY A 322 -12.41 14.98 4.17
C GLY A 322 -13.01 13.94 3.22
N PRO A 323 -13.14 12.69 3.68
CA PRO A 323 -13.67 11.60 2.89
C PRO A 323 -15.16 11.80 2.60
N LEU A 324 -15.56 11.64 1.35
CA LEU A 324 -16.93 11.63 0.89
C LEU A 324 -17.30 10.21 0.47
N PHE A 325 -18.36 9.66 1.05
CA PHE A 325 -18.91 8.37 0.66
C PHE A 325 -20.13 8.58 -0.23
N LEU A 326 -20.03 8.13 -1.47
CA LEU A 326 -21.11 8.21 -2.45
C LEU A 326 -21.84 6.87 -2.50
N ALA A 327 -23.12 6.91 -2.18
CA ALA A 327 -23.97 5.74 -2.09
C ALA A 327 -24.53 5.34 -3.47
N ASP A 328 -24.26 4.10 -3.86
CA ASP A 328 -24.78 3.43 -5.03
C ASP A 328 -24.72 4.20 -6.35
N THR A 329 -23.50 4.43 -6.82
CA THR A 329 -23.27 5.10 -8.10
C THR A 329 -23.09 4.12 -9.27
N THR A 330 -23.38 2.83 -9.08
CA THR A 330 -23.10 1.78 -10.08
C THR A 330 -24.13 0.68 -10.24
N VAL A 331 -24.92 0.33 -9.21
CA VAL A 331 -25.75 -0.88 -9.26
C VAL A 331 -27.22 -0.58 -9.57
N ASN A 332 -27.88 0.26 -8.77
CA ASN A 332 -29.31 0.51 -8.94
C ASN A 332 -29.55 1.79 -9.76
N PHE A 333 -30.07 1.64 -10.97
CA PHE A 333 -30.25 2.75 -11.92
C PHE A 333 -31.39 3.72 -11.54
N ASN A 334 -32.53 3.19 -11.08
CA ASN A 334 -33.72 3.97 -10.76
C ASN A 334 -34.31 3.47 -9.43
N PRO A 335 -33.62 3.69 -8.28
CA PRO A 335 -34.07 3.17 -7.00
C PRO A 335 -35.37 3.83 -6.53
N THR A 336 -36.29 3.06 -5.96
CA THR A 336 -37.48 3.60 -5.28
C THR A 336 -37.12 4.32 -3.97
N ALA A 337 -38.09 4.97 -3.33
CA ALA A 337 -37.86 5.63 -2.03
C ALA A 337 -37.43 4.63 -0.94
N GLU A 338 -38.01 3.43 -0.93
CA GLU A 338 -37.64 2.34 -0.02
C GLU A 338 -36.23 1.83 -0.31
N GLU A 339 -35.88 1.66 -1.59
CA GLU A 339 -34.55 1.21 -2.00
C GLU A 339 -33.48 2.26 -1.65
N LEU A 340 -33.76 3.56 -1.80
CA LEU A 340 -32.87 4.63 -1.37
C LEU A 340 -32.64 4.60 0.15
N ALA A 341 -33.68 4.33 0.94
CA ALA A 341 -33.55 4.19 2.39
C ALA A 341 -32.67 2.97 2.73
N GLU A 342 -32.88 1.83 2.07
CA GLU A 342 -32.08 0.62 2.26
C GLU A 342 -30.61 0.84 1.88
N ILE A 343 -30.34 1.41 0.70
CA ILE A 343 -28.99 1.79 0.25
C ILE A 343 -28.30 2.71 1.26
N THR A 344 -29.03 3.71 1.77
CA THR A 344 -28.48 4.66 2.76
C THR A 344 -28.08 3.95 4.05
N LEU A 345 -28.92 3.03 4.55
CA LEU A 345 -28.63 2.25 5.76
C LEU A 345 -27.45 1.30 5.56
N LEU A 346 -27.35 0.65 4.39
CA LEU A 346 -26.22 -0.22 4.04
C LEU A 346 -24.90 0.57 4.00
N VAL A 347 -24.89 1.72 3.32
CA VAL A 347 -23.72 2.59 3.24
C VAL A 347 -23.36 3.15 4.60
N ALA A 348 -24.34 3.59 5.40
CA ALA A 348 -24.09 4.08 6.76
C ALA A 348 -23.49 2.99 7.68
N LYS A 349 -23.93 1.73 7.55
CA LYS A 349 -23.32 0.58 8.25
C LYS A 349 -21.86 0.42 7.83
N GLU A 350 -21.56 0.50 6.53
CA GLU A 350 -20.19 0.36 6.02
C GLU A 350 -19.29 1.51 6.47
N VAL A 351 -19.75 2.76 6.39
CA VAL A 351 -19.00 3.96 6.83
C VAL A 351 -18.57 3.86 8.30
N LYS A 352 -19.42 3.30 9.17
CA LYS A 352 -19.06 3.06 10.59
C LYS A 352 -17.83 2.15 10.76
N HIS A 353 -17.57 1.24 9.82
CA HIS A 353 -16.40 0.35 9.88
C HIS A 353 -15.07 1.09 9.64
N PHE A 354 -15.12 2.30 9.07
CA PHE A 354 -13.96 3.18 8.89
C PHE A 354 -13.61 3.99 10.16
N ASN A 355 -14.34 3.78 11.28
CA ASN A 355 -14.17 4.51 12.54
C ASN A 355 -14.23 6.05 12.35
N MET A 356 -15.11 6.49 11.46
CA MET A 356 -15.38 7.89 11.15
C MET A 356 -16.68 8.39 11.76
#